data_AF-A0A329TW04-F1
#
_entry.id   AF-A0A329TW04-F1
#
_cell.length_a   1.000
_cell.length_b   1.000
_cell.length_c   1.000
_cell.angle_alpha   90.00
_cell.angle_beta   90.00
_cell.angle_gamma   90.00
#
_symmetry.space_group_name_H-M   'P 1'
#
loop_
_entity.id
_entity.type
_entity.pdbx_description
1 polymer ?
#
loop_
_entity_poly.entity_id
_entity_poly.type
_entity_poly.pdbx_seq_one_letter_code
_entity_poly.pdbx_strand_id
1 'polypeptide(L)'
;DFQNQKYRLEDKLLKTFPEEIQKQKTRIAALQQDSQIAAAHPQDKENFCGMTIKGMVYDDKKAAGERLLLARQEMPNADMMLLGTYRGFELNIRFDSFKNEHQAVLRAELSYPVSLGDDARGNITRLDNAIDNFADRIADAENALQNLERQKQAAEVEVAKPFAQEEELAEKSARLAELNALLNIDRDRSSSQDAPEETEETETPATRPSVLAALG
;
A
#
# COMPACT_ATOMS: atom_id res chain seq x y z
N ASP A 1 -8.10 -13.38 -24.12
CA ASP A 1 -7.61 -12.85 -22.83
C ASP A 1 -8.15 -11.50 -22.38
N PHE A 2 -8.99 -10.80 -23.16
CA PHE A 2 -9.59 -9.52 -22.76
C PHE A 2 -10.50 -9.62 -21.51
N GLN A 3 -11.33 -10.67 -21.43
CA GLN A 3 -12.23 -10.89 -20.28
C GLN A 3 -11.44 -11.11 -18.98
N ASN A 4 -10.33 -11.87 -19.02
CA ASN A 4 -9.46 -12.06 -17.87
C ASN A 4 -8.82 -10.74 -17.38
N GLN A 5 -8.48 -9.83 -18.30
CA GLN A 5 -7.95 -8.50 -17.95
C GLN A 5 -9.03 -7.62 -17.31
N LYS A 6 -10.26 -7.63 -17.85
CA LYS A 6 -11.41 -6.92 -17.28
C LYS A 6 -11.73 -7.40 -15.86
N TYR A 7 -11.81 -8.71 -15.63
CA TYR A 7 -12.05 -9.26 -14.29
C TYR A 7 -10.95 -8.89 -13.28
N ARG A 8 -9.68 -8.87 -13.70
CA ARG A 8 -8.58 -8.43 -12.84
C ARG A 8 -8.67 -6.94 -12.48
N LEU A 9 -9.13 -6.10 -13.40
CA LEU A 9 -9.34 -4.67 -13.13
C LEU A 9 -10.56 -4.43 -12.23
N GLU A 10 -11.65 -5.15 -12.44
CA GLU A 10 -12.84 -5.12 -11.57
C GLU A 10 -12.50 -5.54 -10.14
N ASP A 11 -11.74 -6.64 -9.96
CA ASP A 11 -11.34 -7.10 -8.63
C ASP A 11 -10.44 -6.08 -7.92
N LYS A 12 -9.51 -5.45 -8.65
CA LYS A 12 -8.68 -4.35 -8.12
C LYS A 12 -9.51 -3.14 -7.71
N LEU A 13 -10.51 -2.76 -8.51
CA LEU A 13 -11.41 -1.64 -8.21
C LEU A 13 -12.26 -1.88 -6.97
N LEU A 14 -12.70 -3.12 -6.77
CA LEU A 14 -13.57 -3.49 -5.66
C LEU A 14 -12.82 -3.73 -4.34
N LYS A 15 -11.61 -4.31 -4.41
CA LYS A 15 -10.87 -4.73 -3.20
C LYS A 15 -9.60 -3.90 -2.99
N THR A 16 -8.69 -3.91 -3.97
CA THR A 16 -7.34 -3.36 -3.80
C THR A 16 -7.33 -1.84 -3.64
N PHE A 17 -7.98 -1.09 -4.54
CA PHE A 17 -7.97 0.37 -4.50
C PHE A 17 -8.63 0.94 -3.23
N PRO A 18 -9.83 0.47 -2.80
CA PRO A 18 -10.43 0.94 -1.55
C PRO A 18 -9.55 0.66 -0.32
N GLU A 19 -8.94 -0.53 -0.24
CA GLU A 19 -8.03 -0.89 0.85
C GLU A 19 -6.79 0.00 0.87
N GLU A 20 -6.15 0.23 -0.27
CA GLU A 20 -4.96 1.09 -0.37
C GLU A 20 -5.27 2.56 -0.07
N ILE A 21 -6.40 3.08 -0.57
CA ILE A 21 -6.88 4.43 -0.26
C ILE A 21 -7.13 4.57 1.25
N GLN A 22 -7.82 3.61 1.85
CA GLN A 22 -8.12 3.66 3.28
C GLN A 22 -6.84 3.60 4.12
N LYS A 23 -5.91 2.71 3.77
CA LYS A 23 -4.60 2.61 4.42
C LYS A 23 -3.83 3.92 4.33
N GLN A 24 -3.85 4.56 3.16
CA GLN A 24 -3.16 5.84 2.96
C GLN A 24 -3.82 6.98 3.75
N LYS A 25 -5.16 7.04 3.81
CA LYS A 25 -5.89 7.99 4.65
C LYS A 25 -5.58 7.82 6.14
N THR A 26 -5.57 6.58 6.63
CA THR A 26 -5.17 6.29 8.02
C THR A 26 -3.73 6.73 8.29
N ARG A 27 -2.81 6.51 7.34
CA ARG A 27 -1.42 6.96 7.45
C ARG A 27 -1.31 8.49 7.52
N ILE A 28 -2.06 9.22 6.69
CA ILE A 28 -2.08 10.69 6.72
C ILE A 28 -2.59 11.19 8.07
N ALA A 29 -3.68 10.61 8.60
CA ALA A 29 -4.20 10.97 9.91
C ALA A 29 -3.18 10.74 11.04
N ALA A 30 -2.47 9.60 11.02
CA ALA A 30 -1.40 9.32 11.98
C ALA A 30 -0.22 10.30 11.85
N LEU A 31 0.20 10.64 10.62
CA LEU A 31 1.24 11.66 10.39
C LEU A 31 0.82 13.03 10.91
N GLN A 32 -0.45 13.40 10.76
CA GLN A 32 -0.98 14.66 11.29
C GLN A 32 -0.99 14.69 12.82
N GLN A 33 -1.29 13.57 13.48
CA GLN A 33 -1.21 13.43 14.94
C GLN A 33 0.24 13.54 15.42
N ASP A 34 1.16 12.82 14.78
CA ASP A 34 2.59 12.89 15.11
C ASP A 34 3.15 14.30 14.88
N SER A 35 2.71 15.00 13.83
CA SER A 35 3.06 16.40 13.58
C SER A 35 2.58 17.34 14.69
N GLN A 36 1.45 17.06 15.35
CA GLN A 36 0.99 17.84 16.50
C GLN A 36 1.87 17.60 17.73
N ILE A 37 2.33 16.36 17.95
CA ILE A 37 3.29 16.04 19.01
C ILE A 37 4.59 16.82 18.79
N ALA A 38 5.09 16.85 17.56
CA ALA A 38 6.29 17.61 17.20
C ALA A 38 6.12 19.12 17.40
N ALA A 39 4.95 19.67 17.04
CA ALA A 39 4.62 21.08 17.22
C ALA A 39 4.45 21.47 18.70
N ALA A 40 3.95 20.56 19.54
CA ALA A 40 3.83 20.76 20.98
C ALA A 40 5.19 20.70 21.71
N HIS A 41 6.21 20.07 21.08
CA HIS A 41 7.57 19.93 21.60
C HIS A 41 8.60 20.48 20.60
N PRO A 42 8.56 21.80 20.30
CA PRO A 42 9.49 22.41 19.36
C PRO A 42 10.92 22.34 19.89
N GLN A 43 11.88 22.24 18.99
CA GLN A 43 13.27 22.45 19.35
C GLN A 43 13.50 23.93 19.67
N ASP A 44 14.23 24.20 20.76
CA ASP A 44 14.71 25.56 21.03
C ASP A 44 15.80 25.90 20.00
N LYS A 45 15.66 27.07 19.34
CA LYS A 45 16.57 27.51 18.29
C LYS A 45 17.95 27.88 18.83
N GLU A 46 18.03 28.25 20.11
CA GLU A 46 19.26 28.67 20.76
C GLU A 46 19.84 27.58 21.67
N ASN A 47 18.99 26.71 22.23
CA ASN A 47 19.42 25.68 23.18
C ASN A 47 18.95 24.27 22.81
N PHE A 48 19.58 23.26 23.41
CA PHE A 48 19.08 21.89 23.31
C PHE A 48 17.87 21.73 24.22
N CYS A 49 16.76 21.22 23.69
CA CYS A 49 15.51 21.01 24.46
C CYS A 49 15.60 19.86 25.49
N GLY A 50 16.74 19.19 25.55
CA GLY A 50 16.99 18.04 26.40
C GLY A 50 16.42 16.74 25.85
N MET A 51 16.95 15.62 26.34
CA MET A 51 16.42 14.29 26.08
C MET A 51 16.56 13.36 27.27
N THR A 52 15.69 12.37 27.37
CA THR A 52 15.76 11.35 28.42
C THR A 52 16.32 10.07 27.84
N ILE A 53 17.38 9.53 28.44
CA ILE A 53 17.94 8.22 28.11
C ILE A 53 18.11 7.41 29.39
N LYS A 54 17.51 6.21 29.43
CA LYS A 54 17.47 5.29 30.58
C LYS A 54 17.05 5.97 31.89
N GLY A 55 16.07 6.89 31.80
CA GLY A 55 15.56 7.65 32.94
C GLY A 55 16.43 8.83 33.38
N MET A 56 17.58 9.07 32.74
CA MET A 56 18.43 10.24 32.99
C MET A 56 18.15 11.34 31.97
N VAL A 57 18.02 12.57 32.44
CA VAL A 57 17.82 13.76 31.58
C VAL A 57 19.18 14.33 31.20
N TYR A 58 19.38 14.55 29.91
CA TYR A 58 20.56 15.20 29.33
C TYR A 58 20.13 16.52 28.72
N ASP A 59 20.71 17.63 29.18
CA ASP A 59 20.47 19.01 28.75
C ASP A 59 21.56 19.55 27.82
N ASP A 60 22.70 18.87 27.72
CA ASP A 60 23.73 19.13 26.73
C ASP A 60 23.61 18.20 25.51
N LYS A 61 23.63 18.80 24.31
CA LYS A 61 23.53 18.09 23.02
C LYS A 61 24.65 17.08 22.82
N LYS A 62 25.87 17.37 23.29
CA LYS A 62 27.01 16.47 23.15
C LYS A 62 26.87 15.27 24.08
N ALA A 63 26.55 15.51 25.35
CA ALA A 63 26.36 14.46 26.36
C ALA A 63 25.22 13.50 25.98
N ALA A 64 24.10 14.04 25.51
CA ALA A 64 22.99 13.28 24.95
C ALA A 64 23.42 12.37 23.79
N GLY A 65 24.13 12.94 22.80
CA GLY A 65 24.63 12.19 21.64
C GLY A 65 25.65 11.11 22.01
N GLU A 66 26.56 11.39 22.94
CA GLU A 66 27.52 10.41 23.46
C GLU A 66 26.79 9.26 24.17
N ARG A 67 25.73 9.55 24.94
CA ARG A 67 24.94 8.51 25.59
C ARG A 67 24.22 7.61 24.58
N LEU A 68 23.76 8.15 23.45
CA LEU A 68 23.20 7.35 22.34
C LEU A 68 24.23 6.42 21.72
N LEU A 69 25.46 6.90 21.51
CA LEU A 69 26.56 6.07 21.00
C LEU A 69 26.95 4.96 21.97
N LEU A 70 26.96 5.25 23.27
CA LEU A 70 27.17 4.21 24.30
C LEU A 70 26.02 3.21 24.32
N ALA A 71 24.78 3.66 24.21
CA ALA A 71 23.62 2.78 24.16
C ALA A 71 23.68 1.82 22.96
N ARG A 72 24.21 2.27 21.82
CA ARG A 72 24.52 1.42 20.65
C ARG A 72 25.51 0.30 20.99
N GLN A 73 26.56 0.58 21.76
CA GLN A 73 27.57 -0.42 22.15
C GLN A 73 27.05 -1.39 23.21
N GLU A 74 26.17 -0.91 24.09
CA GLU A 74 25.54 -1.69 25.15
C GLU A 74 24.42 -2.62 24.61
N MET A 75 24.09 -2.57 23.31
CA MET A 75 23.04 -3.42 22.75
C MET A 75 23.48 -4.89 22.71
N PRO A 76 22.77 -5.79 23.42
CA PRO A 76 23.12 -7.20 23.41
C PRO A 76 22.69 -7.90 22.11
N ASN A 77 21.56 -7.48 21.52
CA ASN A 77 20.90 -8.12 20.39
C ASN A 77 20.42 -7.07 19.37
N ALA A 78 20.02 -7.53 18.18
CA ALA A 78 19.50 -6.66 17.12
C ALA A 78 18.08 -6.12 17.37
N ASP A 79 17.40 -6.62 18.41
CA ASP A 79 16.02 -6.26 18.73
C ASP A 79 15.86 -4.81 19.15
N MET A 80 14.64 -4.31 18.99
CA MET A 80 14.26 -2.96 19.37
C MET A 80 14.24 -2.81 20.89
N MET A 81 14.97 -1.82 21.40
CA MET A 81 15.10 -1.51 22.82
C MET A 81 14.70 -0.08 23.10
N LEU A 82 13.85 0.13 24.12
CA LEU A 82 13.50 1.45 24.62
C LEU A 82 14.72 2.13 25.26
N LEU A 83 15.10 3.29 24.74
CA LEU A 83 16.13 4.13 25.33
C LEU A 83 15.55 5.26 26.17
N GLY A 84 14.42 5.85 25.78
CA GLY A 84 13.79 6.91 26.56
C GLY A 84 12.89 7.78 25.70
N THR A 85 13.01 9.09 25.80
CA THR A 85 12.12 10.03 25.10
C THR A 85 12.87 11.25 24.57
N TYR A 86 12.40 11.75 23.42
CA TYR A 86 12.94 12.96 22.79
C TYR A 86 11.84 13.75 22.10
N ARG A 87 11.68 15.03 22.44
CA ARG A 87 10.68 15.95 21.84
C ARG A 87 9.26 15.35 21.75
N GLY A 88 8.83 14.65 22.80
CA GLY A 88 7.51 14.00 22.87
C GLY A 88 7.41 12.62 22.20
N PHE A 89 8.46 12.16 21.53
CA PHE A 89 8.52 10.82 20.93
C PHE A 89 9.21 9.83 21.84
N GLU A 90 8.76 8.57 21.80
CA GLU A 90 9.46 7.45 22.40
C GLU A 90 10.70 7.12 21.57
N LEU A 91 11.87 7.17 22.20
CA LEU A 91 13.15 6.92 21.56
C LEU A 91 13.57 5.48 21.81
N ASN A 92 13.59 4.71 20.74
CA ASN A 92 14.09 3.33 20.74
C ASN A 92 15.39 3.24 19.94
N ILE A 93 16.12 2.15 20.12
CA ILE A 93 17.29 1.80 19.30
C ILE A 93 17.15 0.37 18.80
N ARG A 94 17.61 0.10 17.59
CA ARG A 94 17.65 -1.23 16.98
C ARG A 94 18.87 -1.37 16.08
N PHE A 95 19.20 -2.60 15.73
CA PHE A 95 20.18 -2.88 14.68
C PHE A 95 19.45 -3.39 13.43
N ASP A 96 19.64 -2.70 12.31
CA ASP A 96 19.11 -3.12 11.01
C ASP A 96 20.11 -4.07 10.36
N SER A 97 19.91 -5.38 10.54
CA SER A 97 20.80 -6.42 10.00
C SER A 97 20.87 -6.42 8.47
N PHE A 98 19.85 -5.90 7.78
CA PHE A 98 19.85 -5.84 6.32
C PHE A 98 20.77 -4.72 5.82
N LYS A 99 20.73 -3.56 6.47
CA LYS A 99 21.59 -2.41 6.15
C LYS A 99 22.93 -2.41 6.89
N ASN A 100 23.09 -3.32 7.85
CA ASN A 100 24.25 -3.41 8.74
C ASN A 100 24.54 -2.07 9.47
N GLU A 101 23.49 -1.41 9.95
CA GLU A 101 23.57 -0.10 10.64
C GLU A 101 22.72 -0.07 11.91
N HIS A 102 23.13 0.76 12.89
CA HIS A 102 22.29 1.04 14.05
C HIS A 102 21.34 2.18 13.73
N GLN A 103 20.08 2.03 14.16
CA GLN A 103 19.06 3.05 13.96
C GLN A 103 18.45 3.42 15.31
N ALA A 104 18.28 4.73 15.52
CA ALA A 104 17.33 5.23 16.49
C ALA A 104 15.93 5.18 15.85
N VAL A 105 14.91 4.80 16.59
CA VAL A 105 13.52 4.79 16.11
C VAL A 105 12.71 5.72 16.99
N LEU A 106 12.26 6.83 16.41
CA LEU A 106 11.31 7.73 17.04
C LEU A 106 9.91 7.15 16.86
N ARG A 107 9.20 6.89 17.95
CA ARG A 107 7.90 6.23 17.94
C ARG A 107 6.84 7.10 18.61
N ALA A 108 5.72 7.24 17.92
CA ALA A 108 4.46 7.75 18.43
C ALA A 108 3.34 6.91 17.77
N GLU A 109 2.47 7.49 16.93
CA GLU A 109 1.51 6.71 16.14
C GLU A 109 2.20 5.91 15.05
N LEU A 110 3.20 6.50 14.39
CA LEU A 110 4.08 5.78 13.48
C LEU A 110 5.50 5.66 14.05
N SER A 111 6.34 4.90 13.33
CA SER A 111 7.73 4.67 13.68
C SER A 111 8.65 5.24 12.61
N TYR A 112 9.61 6.06 13.03
CA TYR A 112 10.53 6.79 12.16
C TYR A 112 11.97 6.35 12.46
N PRO A 113 12.52 5.40 11.69
CA PRO A 113 13.91 5.00 11.84
C PRO A 113 14.85 6.11 11.32
N VAL A 114 15.89 6.38 12.09
CA VAL A 114 16.94 7.37 11.84
C VAL A 114 18.29 6.67 12.00
N SER A 115 19.10 6.65 10.94
CA SER A 115 20.43 6.04 10.97
C SER A 115 21.36 6.81 11.91
N LEU A 116 22.07 6.07 12.76
CA LEU A 116 23.05 6.60 13.71
C LEU A 116 24.45 6.45 13.13
N GLY A 117 25.13 7.57 12.93
CA GLY A 117 26.56 7.62 12.60
C GLY A 117 27.42 7.70 13.85
N ASP A 118 28.71 7.98 13.67
CA ASP A 118 29.67 8.04 14.78
C ASP A 118 29.79 9.42 15.45
N ASP A 119 29.18 10.46 14.86
CA ASP A 119 29.16 11.81 15.45
C ASP A 119 27.96 12.00 16.40
N ALA A 120 28.28 12.25 17.67
CA ALA A 120 27.31 12.49 18.74
C ALA A 120 26.36 13.65 18.43
N ARG A 121 26.89 14.82 18.02
CA ARG A 121 26.05 16.00 17.77
C ARG A 121 25.25 15.86 16.49
N GLY A 122 25.84 15.29 15.45
CA GLY A 122 25.20 14.99 14.18
C GLY A 122 24.03 14.02 14.33
N ASN A 123 24.12 13.02 15.21
CA ASN A 123 23.01 12.11 15.49
C ASN A 123 21.79 12.84 16.05
N ILE A 124 21.99 13.77 17.00
CA ILE A 124 20.90 14.59 17.51
C ILE A 124 20.29 15.47 16.40
N THR A 125 21.13 16.10 15.57
CA THR A 125 20.64 16.87 14.41
C THR A 125 19.85 16.00 13.40
N ARG A 126 20.22 14.74 13.20
CA ARG A 126 19.44 13.82 12.36
C ARG A 126 18.07 13.51 12.97
N LEU A 127 17.99 13.37 14.28
CA LEU A 127 16.70 13.20 14.99
C LEU A 127 15.84 14.46 14.84
N ASP A 128 16.45 15.64 15.00
CA ASP A 128 15.79 16.94 14.81
C ASP A 128 15.17 17.04 13.41
N ASN A 129 15.97 16.80 12.38
CA ASN A 129 15.52 16.80 10.99
C ASN A 129 14.41 15.76 10.75
N ALA A 130 14.47 14.59 11.38
CA ALA A 130 13.46 13.55 11.21
C ALA A 130 12.10 13.94 11.81
N ILE A 131 12.09 14.76 12.86
CA ILE A 131 10.90 15.30 13.51
C ILE A 131 10.39 16.52 12.75
N ASP A 132 11.27 17.39 12.26
CA ASP A 132 10.85 18.61 11.58
C ASP A 132 10.34 18.34 10.14
N ASN A 133 10.61 17.15 9.59
CA ASN A 133 10.22 16.74 8.25
C ASN A 133 8.77 16.20 8.15
N PHE A 134 7.87 16.51 9.09
CA PHE A 134 6.48 16.04 9.03
C PHE A 134 5.68 16.70 7.92
N ALA A 135 5.90 17.99 7.65
CA ALA A 135 5.19 18.71 6.60
C ALA A 135 5.39 18.04 5.23
N ASP A 136 6.64 17.74 4.86
CA ASP A 136 6.94 17.09 3.59
C ASP A 136 6.40 15.66 3.53
N ARG A 137 6.47 14.90 4.64
CA ARG A 137 5.90 13.54 4.71
C ARG A 137 4.39 13.52 4.54
N ILE A 138 3.69 14.51 5.07
CA ILE A 138 2.23 14.67 4.88
C ILE A 138 1.95 15.00 3.42
N ALA A 139 2.66 15.97 2.83
CA ALA A 139 2.51 16.34 1.43
C ALA A 139 2.77 15.15 0.48
N ASP A 140 3.82 14.38 0.71
CA ASP A 140 4.13 13.16 -0.06
C ASP A 140 3.02 12.12 0.07
N ALA A 141 2.47 11.93 1.27
CA ALA A 141 1.40 10.98 1.52
C ALA A 141 0.08 11.42 0.84
N GLU A 142 -0.24 12.71 0.86
CA GLU A 142 -1.39 13.31 0.16
C GLU A 142 -1.25 13.20 -1.36
N ASN A 143 -0.07 13.49 -1.91
CA ASN A 143 0.22 13.30 -3.33
C ASN A 143 0.06 11.83 -3.75
N ALA A 144 0.53 10.89 -2.94
CA ALA A 144 0.34 9.46 -3.20
C ALA A 144 -1.14 9.05 -3.16
N LEU A 145 -1.93 9.61 -2.24
CA LEU A 145 -3.37 9.40 -2.18
C LEU A 145 -4.07 9.92 -3.45
N GLN A 146 -3.72 11.13 -3.89
CA GLN A 146 -4.29 11.72 -5.11
C GLN A 146 -3.95 10.89 -6.35
N ASN A 147 -2.72 10.35 -6.41
CA ASN A 147 -2.30 9.46 -7.49
C ASN A 147 -3.09 8.15 -7.50
N LEU A 148 -3.33 7.55 -6.33
CA LEU A 148 -4.18 6.35 -6.18
C LEU A 148 -5.62 6.61 -6.64
N GLU A 149 -6.20 7.75 -6.26
CA GLU A 149 -7.55 8.13 -6.70
C GLU A 149 -7.63 8.34 -8.21
N ARG A 150 -6.61 8.96 -8.81
CA ARG A 150 -6.53 9.12 -10.27
C ARG A 150 -6.38 7.77 -11.00
N GLN A 151 -5.60 6.85 -10.45
CA GLN A 151 -5.47 5.48 -10.99
C GLN A 151 -6.79 4.70 -10.89
N LYS A 152 -7.51 4.83 -9.77
CA LYS A 152 -8.85 4.26 -9.59
C LYS A 152 -9.82 4.77 -10.66
N GLN A 153 -9.89 6.09 -10.88
CA GLN A 153 -10.74 6.69 -11.92
C GLN A 153 -10.35 6.21 -13.32
N ALA A 154 -9.05 6.13 -13.63
CA ALA A 154 -8.59 5.62 -14.92
C ALA A 154 -8.99 4.16 -15.13
N ALA A 155 -8.87 3.31 -14.10
CA ALA A 155 -9.29 1.92 -14.14
C ALA A 155 -10.82 1.78 -14.28
N GLU A 156 -11.61 2.63 -13.62
CA GLU A 156 -13.09 2.67 -13.78
C GLU A 156 -13.48 3.00 -15.23
N VAL A 157 -12.82 3.99 -15.84
CA VAL A 157 -13.04 4.36 -17.25
C VAL A 157 -12.64 3.21 -18.17
N GLU A 158 -11.53 2.53 -17.89
CA GLU A 158 -11.05 1.41 -18.71
C GLU A 158 -11.97 0.19 -18.63
N VAL A 159 -12.52 -0.12 -17.45
CA VAL A 159 -13.53 -1.17 -17.28
C VAL A 159 -14.85 -0.81 -17.95
N ALA A 160 -15.22 0.47 -17.94
CA ALA A 160 -16.43 0.99 -18.59
C ALA A 160 -16.29 1.11 -20.12
N LYS A 161 -15.07 1.09 -20.67
CA LYS A 161 -14.87 1.12 -22.13
C LYS A 161 -15.45 -0.16 -22.74
N PRO A 162 -16.41 -0.04 -23.68
CA PRO A 162 -16.91 -1.18 -24.43
C PRO A 162 -15.76 -1.85 -25.19
N PHE A 163 -15.79 -3.17 -25.28
CA PHE A 163 -14.82 -3.87 -26.11
C PHE A 163 -15.15 -3.58 -27.57
N ALA A 164 -14.25 -2.89 -28.28
CA ALA A 164 -14.50 -2.45 -29.66
C ALA A 164 -14.76 -3.62 -30.63
N GLN A 165 -14.34 -4.83 -30.29
CA GLN A 165 -14.61 -6.05 -31.05
C GLN A 165 -15.79 -6.86 -30.49
N GLU A 166 -16.52 -6.38 -29.46
CA GLU A 166 -17.67 -7.08 -28.88
C GLU A 166 -18.84 -7.09 -29.84
N GLU A 167 -19.10 -5.97 -30.52
CA GLU A 167 -20.10 -5.91 -31.59
C GLU A 167 -19.72 -6.85 -32.74
N GLU A 168 -18.47 -6.80 -33.20
CA GLU A 168 -18.01 -7.64 -34.31
C GLU A 168 -18.00 -9.15 -33.95
N LEU A 169 -17.72 -9.47 -32.68
CA LEU A 169 -17.70 -10.84 -32.17
C LEU A 169 -19.11 -11.34 -31.84
N ALA A 170 -20.02 -10.48 -31.37
CA ALA A 170 -21.44 -10.77 -31.22
C ALA A 170 -22.10 -11.00 -32.58
N GLU A 171 -21.80 -10.17 -33.58
CA GLU A 171 -22.34 -10.31 -34.93
C GLU A 171 -21.82 -11.59 -35.62
N LYS A 172 -20.52 -11.89 -35.50
CA LYS A 172 -19.93 -13.13 -36.02
C LYS A 172 -20.40 -14.38 -35.26
N SER A 173 -20.57 -14.31 -33.94
CA SER A 173 -21.09 -15.44 -33.15
C SER A 173 -22.57 -15.69 -33.39
N ALA A 174 -23.40 -14.66 -33.52
CA ALA A 174 -24.81 -14.78 -33.90
C ALA A 174 -24.94 -15.40 -35.30
N ARG A 175 -24.14 -14.94 -36.27
CA ARG A 175 -24.12 -15.52 -37.62
C ARG A 175 -23.66 -16.98 -37.64
N LEU A 176 -22.67 -17.34 -36.81
CA LEU A 176 -22.26 -18.74 -36.64
C LEU A 176 -23.35 -19.58 -35.95
N ALA A 177 -24.07 -19.04 -34.98
CA ALA A 177 -25.17 -19.72 -34.31
C ALA A 177 -26.34 -19.98 -35.26
N GLU A 178 -26.72 -18.99 -36.08
CA GLU A 178 -27.73 -19.14 -37.13
C GLU A 178 -27.31 -20.17 -38.18
N LEU A 179 -26.05 -20.13 -38.63
CA LEU A 179 -25.53 -21.08 -39.61
C LEU A 179 -25.52 -22.52 -39.05
N ASN A 180 -25.11 -22.71 -37.79
CA ASN A 180 -25.16 -24.00 -37.12
C ASN A 180 -26.60 -24.51 -36.92
N ALA A 181 -27.55 -23.62 -36.60
CA ALA A 181 -28.96 -23.99 -36.49
C ALA A 181 -29.52 -24.48 -37.84
N LEU A 182 -29.21 -23.79 -38.94
CA LEU A 182 -29.60 -24.21 -40.29
C LEU A 182 -28.96 -25.52 -40.73
N LEU A 183 -27.66 -25.71 -40.45
CA LEU A 183 -26.94 -26.95 -40.75
C LEU A 183 -27.49 -28.15 -39.95
N ASN A 184 -27.89 -27.96 -38.69
CA ASN A 184 -28.54 -29.01 -37.90
C ASN A 184 -29.93 -29.36 -38.44
N ILE A 185 -30.72 -28.36 -38.86
CA ILE A 185 -32.04 -28.61 -39.49
C ILE A 185 -31.89 -29.37 -40.82
N ASP A 186 -30.83 -29.10 -41.58
CA ASP A 186 -30.56 -29.82 -42.83
C ASP A 186 -30.05 -31.25 -42.55
N ARG A 187 -29.33 -31.46 -41.45
CA ARG A 187 -28.91 -32.79 -40.95
C ARG A 187 -30.09 -33.63 -40.44
N ASP A 188 -31.08 -33.00 -39.82
CA ASP A 188 -32.35 -33.64 -39.41
C ASP A 188 -33.27 -33.93 -40.61
N ARG A 189 -33.17 -33.17 -41.71
CA ARG A 189 -33.87 -33.46 -42.97
C ARG A 189 -33.21 -34.53 -43.83
N SER A 190 -31.90 -34.72 -43.68
CA SER A 190 -31.11 -35.70 -44.46
C SER A 190 -30.86 -37.03 -43.74
N SER A 191 -31.41 -37.22 -42.54
CA SER A 191 -31.33 -38.46 -41.78
C SER A 191 -32.68 -39.18 -41.65
N SER A 192 -33.24 -39.56 -42.80
CA SER A 192 -34.12 -40.74 -42.87
C SER A 192 -33.27 -41.98 -43.16
N GLN A 193 -32.41 -42.39 -42.22
CA GLN A 193 -32.02 -43.78 -42.01
C GLN A 193 -31.16 -43.96 -40.74
N ASP A 194 -31.77 -44.67 -39.80
CA ASP A 194 -31.24 -45.42 -38.65
C ASP A 194 -30.54 -44.70 -37.48
N ALA A 195 -31.16 -44.86 -36.30
CA ALA A 195 -30.70 -44.53 -34.94
C ALA A 195 -29.99 -45.76 -34.29
N PRO A 196 -29.48 -45.75 -33.02
CA PRO A 196 -29.42 -44.64 -32.04
C PRO A 196 -28.07 -44.48 -31.25
N GLU A 197 -27.99 -43.34 -30.56
CA GLU A 197 -27.30 -43.03 -29.29
C GLU A 197 -25.77 -43.23 -29.11
N GLU A 198 -25.07 -42.13 -28.83
CA GLU A 198 -24.44 -41.92 -27.51
C GLU A 198 -24.40 -40.41 -27.18
N THR A 199 -24.85 -40.09 -25.97
CA THR A 199 -24.96 -38.77 -25.35
C THR A 199 -23.62 -38.28 -24.76
N GLU A 200 -23.61 -37.01 -24.32
CA GLU A 200 -22.65 -36.36 -23.39
C GLU A 200 -21.35 -35.80 -24.03
N GLU A 201 -20.94 -34.54 -23.86
CA GLU A 201 -21.33 -33.40 -23.02
C GLU A 201 -20.92 -32.12 -23.79
N THR A 202 -21.81 -31.16 -23.96
CA THR A 202 -21.40 -29.79 -24.36
C THR A 202 -21.60 -28.88 -23.18
N GLU A 203 -20.52 -28.66 -22.44
CA GLU A 203 -20.43 -27.60 -21.43
C GLU A 203 -20.78 -26.27 -22.09
N THR A 204 -21.94 -25.73 -21.76
CA THR A 204 -22.27 -24.32 -22.01
C THR A 204 -21.19 -23.44 -21.39
N PRO A 205 -20.56 -22.49 -22.10
CA PRO A 205 -19.77 -21.48 -21.44
C PRO A 205 -20.75 -20.58 -20.68
N ALA A 206 -20.95 -20.90 -19.40
CA ALA A 206 -21.74 -20.09 -18.49
C ALA A 206 -21.21 -18.65 -18.56
N THR A 207 -22.01 -17.76 -19.13
CA THR A 207 -21.80 -16.32 -19.10
C THR A 207 -21.91 -15.93 -17.63
N ARG A 208 -20.78 -15.94 -16.92
CA ARG A 208 -20.74 -15.55 -15.51
C ARG A 208 -21.13 -14.07 -15.45
N PRO A 209 -22.21 -13.71 -14.73
CA PRO A 209 -22.61 -12.33 -14.62
C PRO A 209 -21.52 -11.52 -13.92
N SER A 210 -21.33 -10.28 -14.38
CA SER A 210 -20.40 -9.32 -13.77
C SER A 210 -20.69 -9.18 -12.27
N VAL A 211 -19.64 -9.18 -11.45
CA VAL A 211 -19.74 -9.08 -9.98
C VAL A 211 -20.38 -7.74 -9.56
N LEU A 212 -20.23 -6.69 -10.39
CA LEU A 212 -20.88 -5.39 -10.19
C LEU A 212 -22.40 -5.42 -10.42
N ALA A 213 -22.90 -6.33 -11.25
CA ALA A 213 -24.34 -6.43 -11.54
C ALA A 213 -25.12 -7.15 -10.43
N ALA A 214 -24.44 -7.87 -9.53
CA ALA A 214 -25.06 -8.69 -8.49
C ALA A 214 -25.32 -7.94 -7.16
N LEU A 215 -25.00 -6.64 -7.08
CA LEU A 215 -25.11 -5.82 -5.86
C LEU A 215 -26.09 -4.64 -6.01
N GLY A 216 -26.94 -4.65 -7.04
CA GLY A 216 -28.03 -3.68 -7.23
C GLY A 216 -29.28 -4.01 -6.42
#